data_AF-A0A8E2H1E7-F1
#
_entry.id   AF-A0A8E2H1E7-F1
#
_cell.length_a   1.000
_cell.length_b   1.000
_cell.length_c   1.000
_cell.angle_alpha   90.00
_cell.angle_beta   90.00
_cell.angle_gamma   90.00
#
_symmetry.space_group_name_H-M   'P 1'
#
loop_
_entity.id
_entity.type
_entity.pdbx_description
1 polymer ?
#
loop_
_entity_poly.entity_id
_entity_poly.type
_entity_poly.pdbx_seq_one_letter_code
_entity_poly.pdbx_strand_id
1 'polypeptide(L)'
;MRHPDLARLVEHFYGQARQDPMLAPVFARITDWPHHFRALSAFWATQLRGRGLYRGVPIAVHHAMKDQLTPAMFDRWLALWDASTAQVMEPQDAAALQAHARRIAAVMQKAMFE
;
A
#
# COMPACT_ATOMS: atom_id res chain seq x y z
N MET A 1 -2.39 -3.87 -17.04
CA MET A 1 -2.84 -2.70 -16.24
C MET A 1 -2.63 -1.32 -16.89
N ARG A 2 -3.72 -0.58 -17.15
CA ARG A 2 -3.68 0.83 -17.60
C ARG A 2 -3.50 1.77 -16.38
N HIS A 3 -2.94 2.95 -16.60
CA HIS A 3 -2.72 3.94 -15.52
C HIS A 3 -3.99 4.35 -14.74
N PRO A 4 -5.18 4.50 -15.38
CA PRO A 4 -6.42 4.83 -14.67
C PRO A 4 -6.89 3.74 -13.69
N ASP A 5 -6.67 2.46 -14.02
CA ASP A 5 -7.07 1.34 -13.17
C ASP A 5 -6.26 1.31 -11.88
N LEU A 6 -4.98 1.70 -11.94
CA LEU A 6 -4.13 1.81 -10.76
C LEU A 6 -4.54 2.98 -9.86
N ALA A 7 -4.80 4.15 -10.43
CA ALA A 7 -5.22 5.32 -9.65
C ALA A 7 -6.53 5.01 -8.90
N ARG A 8 -7.51 4.43 -9.60
CA ARG A 8 -8.78 3.98 -9.00
C ARG A 8 -8.56 2.97 -7.88
N LEU A 9 -7.67 1.97 -8.08
CA LEU A 9 -7.34 1.00 -7.03
C LEU A 9 -6.72 1.68 -5.81
N VAL A 10 -5.75 2.57 -6.00
CA VAL A 10 -5.05 3.26 -4.91
C VAL A 10 -6.02 4.11 -4.11
N GLU A 11 -6.84 4.91 -4.76
CA GLU A 11 -7.86 5.72 -4.08
C GLU A 11 -8.87 4.85 -3.33
N HIS A 12 -9.36 3.77 -3.96
CA HIS A 12 -10.30 2.83 -3.33
C HIS A 12 -9.68 2.19 -2.08
N PHE A 13 -8.51 1.57 -2.22
CA PHE A 13 -7.84 0.85 -1.15
C PHE A 13 -7.48 1.77 0.03
N TYR A 14 -6.80 2.89 -0.21
CA TYR A 14 -6.39 3.78 0.87
C TYR A 14 -7.58 4.57 1.45
N GLY A 15 -8.65 4.76 0.66
CA GLY A 15 -9.93 5.25 1.14
C GLY A 15 -10.58 4.31 2.17
N GLN A 16 -10.43 3.00 2.00
CA GLN A 16 -10.84 2.00 3.00
C GLN A 16 -9.86 1.92 4.17
N ALA A 17 -8.56 1.87 3.91
CA ALA A 17 -7.54 1.73 4.95
C ALA A 17 -7.56 2.88 5.97
N ARG A 18 -7.86 4.11 5.53
CA ARG A 18 -7.98 5.26 6.45
C ARG A 18 -9.25 5.27 7.31
N GLN A 19 -10.20 4.39 7.02
CA GLN A 19 -11.45 4.21 7.79
C GLN A 19 -11.43 2.93 8.62
N ASP A 20 -10.49 2.02 8.34
CA ASP A 20 -10.34 0.78 9.09
C ASP A 20 -9.89 1.07 10.54
N PRO A 21 -10.59 0.58 11.57
CA PRO A 21 -10.28 0.92 12.97
C PRO A 21 -8.86 0.56 13.40
N MET A 22 -8.26 -0.49 12.83
CA MET A 22 -6.90 -0.92 13.17
C MET A 22 -5.85 -0.07 12.43
N LEU A 23 -6.11 0.32 11.18
CA LEU A 23 -5.13 1.01 10.35
C LEU A 23 -5.26 2.54 10.38
N ALA A 24 -6.46 3.07 10.60
CA ALA A 24 -6.76 4.50 10.56
C ALA A 24 -5.82 5.36 11.45
N PRO A 25 -5.43 4.94 12.67
CA PRO A 25 -4.51 5.73 13.49
C PRO A 25 -3.16 6.01 12.82
N VAL A 26 -2.64 5.08 12.01
CA VAL A 26 -1.37 5.26 11.27
C VAL A 26 -1.52 6.34 10.22
N PHE A 27 -2.65 6.33 9.51
CA PHE A 27 -2.93 7.25 8.40
C PHE A 27 -3.44 8.63 8.87
N ALA A 28 -3.84 8.80 10.14
CA ALA A 28 -4.37 10.05 10.69
C ALA A 28 -3.40 11.24 10.57
N ARG A 29 -2.09 10.99 10.42
CA ARG A 29 -1.08 12.04 10.20
C ARG A 29 -1.11 12.66 8.80
N ILE A 30 -1.80 12.05 7.84
CA ILE A 30 -1.87 12.51 6.47
C ILE A 30 -2.97 13.57 6.36
N THR A 31 -2.56 14.80 6.08
CA THR A 31 -3.46 15.94 5.93
C THR A 31 -3.81 16.23 4.47
N ASP A 32 -2.87 16.02 3.53
CA ASP A 32 -3.08 16.19 2.08
C ASP A 32 -3.22 14.84 1.37
N TRP A 33 -4.45 14.31 1.39
CA TRP A 33 -4.80 13.06 0.70
C TRP A 33 -4.62 13.11 -0.82
N PRO A 34 -5.03 14.16 -1.55
CA PRO A 34 -4.77 14.26 -2.98
C PRO A 34 -3.28 14.15 -3.33
N HIS A 35 -2.39 14.80 -2.59
CA HIS A 35 -0.95 14.64 -2.78
C HIS A 35 -0.50 13.22 -2.46
N HIS A 36 -0.97 12.65 -1.34
CA HIS A 36 -0.60 11.31 -0.92
C HIS A 36 -1.01 10.24 -1.95
N PHE A 37 -2.21 10.32 -2.53
CA PHE A 37 -2.66 9.40 -3.58
C PHE A 37 -1.79 9.45 -4.84
N ARG A 38 -1.30 10.64 -5.23
CA ARG A 38 -0.35 10.75 -6.35
C ARG A 38 0.97 10.05 -6.04
N ALA A 39 1.51 10.23 -4.83
CA ALA A 39 2.73 9.57 -4.40
C ALA A 39 2.58 8.04 -4.36
N LEU A 40 1.47 7.54 -3.83
CA LEU A 40 1.14 6.12 -3.76
C LEU A 40 0.91 5.49 -5.13
N SER A 41 0.24 6.22 -6.04
CA SER A 41 0.08 5.78 -7.43
C SER A 41 1.42 5.66 -8.14
N ALA A 42 2.31 6.65 -7.95
CA ALA A 42 3.67 6.60 -8.48
C ALA A 42 4.47 5.43 -7.89
N PHE A 43 4.34 5.16 -6.58
CA PHE A 43 4.98 4.02 -5.91
C PHE A 43 4.58 2.70 -6.55
N TRP A 44 3.27 2.41 -6.64
CA TRP A 44 2.79 1.16 -7.21
C TRP A 44 3.12 1.02 -8.70
N ALA A 45 3.10 2.13 -9.45
CA ALA A 45 3.54 2.14 -10.84
C ALA A 45 5.02 1.77 -10.98
N THR A 46 5.89 2.31 -10.10
CA THR A 46 7.32 1.96 -10.06
C THR A 46 7.48 0.48 -9.70
N GLN A 47 6.78 -0.03 -8.69
CA GLN A 47 6.90 -1.41 -8.25
C GLN A 47 6.49 -2.43 -9.32
N LEU A 48 5.48 -2.11 -10.12
CA LEU A 48 5.06 -2.95 -11.23
C LEU A 48 6.00 -2.90 -12.43
N ARG A 49 6.57 -1.73 -12.73
CA ARG A 49 7.41 -1.53 -13.93
C ARG A 49 8.90 -1.73 -13.68
N GLY A 50 9.32 -1.85 -12.42
CA GLY A 50 10.72 -1.85 -11.99
C GLY A 50 11.44 -0.51 -12.19
N ARG A 51 10.72 0.52 -12.66
CA ARG A 51 11.23 1.87 -12.94
C ARG A 51 10.08 2.87 -12.86
N GLY A 52 10.33 4.07 -12.37
CA GLY A 52 9.29 5.09 -12.28
C GLY A 52 9.69 6.32 -11.47
N LEU A 53 8.70 7.18 -11.23
CA LEU A 53 8.90 8.52 -10.67
C LEU A 53 8.90 8.56 -9.15
N TYR A 54 8.58 7.45 -8.48
CA TYR A 54 8.66 7.38 -7.04
C TYR A 54 10.12 7.37 -6.58
N ARG A 55 10.51 8.40 -5.82
CA ARG A 55 11.87 8.58 -5.26
C ARG A 55 11.93 8.41 -3.74
N GLY A 56 10.81 8.04 -3.12
CA GLY A 56 10.76 7.84 -1.67
C GLY A 56 11.45 6.54 -1.24
N VAL A 57 11.72 6.45 0.07
CA VAL A 57 12.29 5.25 0.70
C VAL A 57 11.25 4.71 1.68
N PRO A 58 10.34 3.81 1.24
CA PRO A 58 9.19 3.39 2.04
C PRO A 58 9.60 2.84 3.40
N ILE A 59 10.68 2.04 3.42
CA ILE A 59 11.15 1.40 4.65
C ILE A 59 11.57 2.42 5.72
N ALA A 60 12.16 3.55 5.33
CA ALA A 60 12.55 4.61 6.27
C ALA A 60 11.32 5.25 6.93
N VAL A 61 10.25 5.45 6.15
CA VAL A 61 8.99 6.00 6.65
C VAL A 61 8.32 5.04 7.65
N HIS A 62 8.29 3.74 7.34
CA HIS A 62 7.69 2.73 8.22
C HIS A 62 8.54 2.52 9.49
N HIS A 63 9.87 2.50 9.37
CA HIS A 63 10.76 2.38 10.52
C HIS A 63 10.64 3.57 11.48
N ALA A 64 10.48 4.81 10.96
CA ALA A 64 10.25 6.00 11.78
C ALA A 64 8.96 5.94 12.62
N MET A 65 8.06 5.00 12.34
CA MET A 65 6.83 4.77 13.09
C MET A 65 6.69 3.34 13.61
N LYS A 66 7.81 2.60 13.72
CA LYS A 66 7.81 1.17 14.09
C LYS A 66 7.07 0.88 15.39
N ASP A 67 7.13 1.79 16.37
CA ASP A 67 6.46 1.63 17.67
C ASP A 67 4.93 1.76 17.59
N GLN A 68 4.41 2.23 16.46
CA GLN A 68 2.98 2.34 16.16
C GLN A 68 2.50 1.25 15.19
N LEU A 69 3.40 0.39 14.71
CA LEU A 69 3.12 -0.65 13.74
C LEU A 69 3.25 -2.02 14.41
N THR A 70 2.32 -2.92 14.09
CA THR A 70 2.34 -4.30 14.57
C THR A 70 2.23 -5.27 13.39
N PRO A 71 2.72 -6.52 13.51
CA PRO A 71 2.54 -7.54 12.46
C PRO A 71 1.07 -7.71 12.04
N ALA A 72 0.14 -7.70 13.00
CA ALA A 72 -1.31 -7.79 12.72
C ALA A 72 -1.84 -6.66 11.82
N MET A 73 -1.24 -5.46 11.88
CA MET A 73 -1.61 -4.37 10.98
C MET A 73 -1.16 -4.63 9.54
N PHE A 74 -0.03 -5.30 9.32
CA PHE A 74 0.38 -5.74 7.98
C PHE A 74 -0.57 -6.78 7.43
N ASP A 75 -0.99 -7.75 8.23
CA ASP A 75 -1.98 -8.76 7.82
C ASP A 75 -3.32 -8.10 7.45
N ARG A 76 -3.78 -7.14 8.25
CA ARG A 76 -5.01 -6.40 7.97
C ARG A 76 -4.90 -5.57 6.69
N TRP A 77 -3.76 -4.90 6.50
CA TRP A 77 -3.47 -4.12 5.28
C TRP A 77 -3.47 -5.03 4.04
N LEU A 78 -2.85 -6.22 4.12
CA LEU A 78 -2.82 -7.20 3.02
C LEU A 78 -4.23 -7.76 2.72
N ALA A 79 -5.03 -8.05 3.74
CA ALA A 79 -6.41 -8.52 3.54
C ALA A 79 -7.27 -7.47 2.82
N LEU A 80 -7.15 -6.19 3.21
CA LEU A 80 -7.84 -5.09 2.53
C LEU A 80 -7.32 -4.89 1.10
N TRP A 81 -6.02 -5.07 0.87
CA TRP A 81 -5.41 -4.97 -0.45
C TRP A 81 -5.92 -6.07 -1.38
N ASP A 82 -5.99 -7.30 -0.89
CA ASP A 82 -6.51 -8.45 -1.62
C ASP A 82 -7.98 -8.23 -2.03
N ALA A 83 -8.81 -7.76 -1.10
CA ALA A 83 -10.21 -7.41 -1.40
C ALA A 83 -10.33 -6.27 -2.43
N SER A 84 -9.54 -5.21 -2.26
CA SER A 84 -9.57 -4.03 -3.13
C SER A 84 -9.13 -4.35 -4.56
N THR A 85 -8.05 -5.14 -4.70
CA THR A 85 -7.56 -5.57 -6.01
C THR A 85 -8.55 -6.48 -6.72
N ALA A 86 -9.18 -7.43 -6.00
CA ALA A 86 -10.19 -8.32 -6.56
C ALA A 86 -11.46 -7.57 -7.02
N GLN A 87 -11.81 -6.46 -6.36
CA GLN A 87 -12.97 -5.64 -6.73
C GLN A 87 -12.69 -4.73 -7.93
N VAL A 88 -11.46 -4.22 -8.06
CA VAL A 88 -11.14 -3.13 -9.01
C VAL A 88 -10.51 -3.65 -10.30
N MET A 89 -9.83 -4.80 -10.26
CA MET A 89 -9.01 -5.28 -11.37
C MET A 89 -9.43 -6.66 -11.87
N GLU A 90 -9.01 -6.98 -13.09
CA GLU A 90 -9.12 -8.33 -13.64
C GLU A 90 -8.32 -9.33 -12.79
N PRO A 91 -8.78 -10.59 -12.64
CA PRO A 91 -8.18 -11.56 -11.72
C PRO A 91 -6.67 -11.75 -11.88
N GLN A 92 -6.17 -11.74 -13.13
CA GLN A 92 -4.73 -11.89 -13.41
C GLN A 92 -3.91 -10.68 -12.92
N ASP A 93 -4.39 -9.46 -13.18
CA ASP A 93 -3.72 -8.23 -12.75
C ASP A 93 -3.78 -8.10 -11.21
N ALA A 94 -4.92 -8.47 -10.60
CA ALA A 94 -5.10 -8.52 -9.15
C ALA A 94 -4.09 -9.49 -8.49
N ALA A 95 -4.03 -10.74 -8.95
CA ALA A 95 -3.14 -11.75 -8.39
C ALA A 95 -1.66 -11.32 -8.43
N ALA A 96 -1.22 -10.69 -9.53
CA ALA A 96 0.14 -10.18 -9.66
C ALA A 96 0.46 -9.09 -8.63
N LEU A 97 -0.47 -8.16 -8.40
CA LEU A 97 -0.32 -7.09 -7.40
C LEU A 97 -0.34 -7.62 -5.97
N GLN A 98 -1.23 -8.56 -5.66
CA GLN A 98 -1.31 -9.20 -4.34
C GLN A 98 -0.01 -9.93 -4.01
N ALA A 99 0.51 -10.74 -4.94
CA ALA A 99 1.79 -11.42 -4.77
C ALA A 99 2.97 -10.45 -4.60
N HIS A 100 2.91 -9.28 -5.25
CA HIS A 100 3.93 -8.24 -5.08
C HIS A 100 3.82 -7.58 -3.71
N ALA A 101 2.62 -7.23 -3.26
CA ALA A 101 2.38 -6.60 -1.98
C ALA A 101 2.83 -7.49 -0.81
N ARG A 102 2.55 -8.79 -0.85
CA ARG A 102 3.02 -9.76 0.17
C ARG A 102 4.55 -9.80 0.28
N ARG A 103 5.27 -9.73 -0.85
CA ARG A 103 6.75 -9.69 -0.85
C ARG A 103 7.29 -8.42 -0.20
N ILE A 104 6.69 -7.26 -0.52
CA ILE A 104 7.06 -5.99 0.13
C ILE A 104 6.79 -6.06 1.64
N ALA A 105 5.61 -6.51 2.03
CA ALA A 105 5.23 -6.63 3.44
C ALA A 105 6.18 -7.57 4.20
N ALA A 106 6.57 -8.72 3.62
CA ALA A 106 7.53 -9.63 4.24
C ALA A 106 8.89 -8.97 4.48
N VAL A 107 9.42 -8.22 3.49
CA VAL A 107 10.69 -7.49 3.63
C VAL A 107 10.58 -6.40 4.71
N MET A 108 9.48 -5.65 4.75
CA MET A 108 9.26 -4.60 5.74
C MET A 108 9.14 -5.18 7.16
N GLN A 109 8.32 -6.22 7.33
CA GLN A 109 8.12 -6.86 8.63
C GLN A 109 9.44 -7.41 9.18
N LYS A 110 10.21 -8.09 8.34
CA LYS A 110 11.55 -8.56 8.72
C LYS A 110 12.45 -7.41 9.19
N ALA A 111 12.53 -6.33 8.43
CA ALA A 111 13.39 -5.20 8.79
C ALA A 111 12.93 -4.40 10.02
N MET A 112 11.70 -4.61 10.50
CA MET A 112 11.12 -3.85 11.60
C MET A 112 10.97 -4.65 12.89
N PHE A 113 10.76 -5.96 12.79
CA PHE A 113 10.40 -6.83 13.91
C PHE A 113 11.38 -7.98 14.15
N GLU A 114 12.37 -8.16 13.27
CA GLU A 114 13.51 -9.07 13.44
C GLU A 114 14.81 -8.26 13.58
#